data_AF-A0A150FMV0-F1
#
_entry.id   AF-A0A150FMV0-F1
#
_cell.length_a   1.000
_cell.length_b   1.000
_cell.length_c   1.000
_cell.angle_alpha   90.00
_cell.angle_beta   90.00
_cell.angle_gamma   90.00
#
_symmetry.space_group_name_H-M   'P 1'
#
loop_
_entity.id
_entity.type
_entity.pdbx_description
1 polymer ?
#
loop_
_entity_poly.entity_id
_entity_poly.type
_entity_poly.pdbx_seq_one_letter_code
_entity_poly.pdbx_strand_id
1 'polypeptide(L)'
;MIKTYKVKLLPNNKQRTKLFECAGVARWTYNFALATQQENYKKGGKFLNDGEIRKRLTELKKQKEYSWLNNYSNNITKQAIKDACIAYKNFFEGRANFPKFKSKKKSKPSFYQDTISTGQKYKNINKTSKVKKLEKRQKRLQKKLSKKYELNKIQMNGGEYRYRKTNNIKKLEFLVLKMRRRLKNIRHNYIHQITASLVKAKPEYVVMEKLNTCGMLKNKRLSKSIQEQLFHEFKRQMGYKCALNDIKFILADTFYPSSKTCSSREFKPSEC
;
A
#
# COMPACT_ATOMS: atom_id res chain seq x y z
N MET A 1 20.32 4.33 -0.05
CA MET A 1 20.26 5.45 -1.02
C MET A 1 18.92 5.40 -1.76
N ILE A 2 18.01 6.34 -1.47
CA ILE A 2 16.70 6.40 -2.15
C ILE A 2 16.96 6.89 -3.58
N LYS A 3 16.70 6.05 -4.58
CA LYS A 3 16.79 6.46 -5.99
C LYS A 3 15.54 7.28 -6.34
N THR A 4 15.70 8.57 -6.59
CA THR A 4 14.66 9.45 -7.12
C THR A 4 14.67 9.38 -8.65
N TYR A 5 13.52 9.04 -9.25
CA TYR A 5 13.37 8.99 -10.70
C TYR A 5 12.65 10.25 -11.19
N LYS A 6 13.21 10.87 -12.22
CA LYS A 6 12.58 12.01 -12.91
C LYS A 6 12.06 11.52 -14.25
N VAL A 7 10.75 11.35 -14.33
CA VAL A 7 10.07 10.86 -15.54
C VAL A 7 9.53 12.05 -16.35
N LYS A 8 9.74 12.03 -17.67
CA LYS A 8 9.15 13.00 -18.60
C LYS A 8 7.95 12.37 -19.29
N LEU A 9 6.76 12.95 -19.08
CA LEU A 9 5.57 12.56 -19.84
C LEU A 9 5.62 13.17 -21.24
N LEU A 10 5.09 12.45 -22.23
CA LEU A 10 4.85 12.95 -23.59
C LEU A 10 3.33 13.11 -23.83
N PRO A 11 2.69 14.14 -23.23
CA PRO A 11 1.25 14.32 -23.33
C PRO A 11 0.84 14.82 -24.72
N ASN A 12 -0.34 14.40 -25.18
CA ASN A 12 -0.99 15.02 -26.33
C ASN A 12 -1.49 16.44 -25.99
N ASN A 13 -1.96 17.20 -26.99
CA ASN A 13 -2.38 18.58 -26.79
C ASN A 13 -3.48 18.74 -25.72
N LYS A 14 -4.49 17.85 -25.70
CA LYS A 14 -5.58 17.88 -24.71
C LYS A 14 -5.05 17.65 -23.29
N GLN A 15 -4.19 16.64 -23.12
CA GLN A 15 -3.55 16.33 -21.84
C GLN A 15 -2.65 17.48 -21.38
N ARG A 16 -1.85 18.05 -22.29
CA ARG A 16 -0.97 19.19 -22.01
C ARG A 16 -1.77 20.37 -21.48
N THR A 17 -2.84 20.77 -22.18
CA THR A 17 -3.75 21.83 -21.71
C THR A 17 -4.26 21.54 -20.31
N LYS A 18 -4.72 20.30 -20.05
CA LYS A 18 -5.22 19.93 -18.72
C LYS A 18 -4.17 20.03 -17.62
N LEU A 19 -2.92 19.62 -17.89
CA LEU A 19 -1.81 19.76 -16.95
C LEU A 19 -1.51 21.23 -16.62
N PHE A 20 -1.55 22.11 -17.62
CA PHE A 20 -1.38 23.55 -17.42
C PHE A 20 -2.55 24.18 -16.65
N GLU A 21 -3.78 23.75 -16.88
CA GLU A 21 -4.94 24.16 -16.08
C GLU A 21 -4.76 23.75 -14.62
N CYS A 22 -4.36 22.51 -14.33
CA CYS A 22 -4.07 22.03 -12.97
C CYS A 22 -2.97 22.86 -12.29
N ALA A 23 -1.88 23.17 -12.98
CA ALA A 23 -0.84 24.07 -12.48
C ALA A 23 -1.37 25.50 -12.26
N GLY A 24 -2.29 25.96 -13.12
CA GLY A 24 -2.97 27.24 -13.00
C GLY A 24 -3.84 27.32 -11.74
N VAL A 25 -4.60 26.27 -11.44
CA VAL A 25 -5.39 26.12 -10.20
C VAL A 25 -4.46 26.17 -8.99
N ALA A 26 -3.38 25.39 -8.98
CA ALA A 26 -2.41 25.39 -7.88
C ALA A 26 -1.82 26.78 -7.62
N ARG A 27 -1.44 27.49 -8.69
CA ARG A 27 -0.92 28.87 -8.62
C ARG A 27 -1.96 29.82 -8.06
N TRP A 28 -3.19 29.78 -8.59
CA TRP A 28 -4.28 30.64 -8.15
C TRP A 28 -4.60 30.42 -6.67
N THR A 29 -4.72 29.16 -6.23
CA THR A 29 -5.02 28.83 -4.84
C THR A 29 -3.89 29.22 -3.88
N TYR A 30 -2.63 29.07 -4.29
CA TYR A 30 -1.49 29.56 -3.51
C TYR A 30 -1.56 31.08 -3.31
N ASN A 31 -1.86 31.82 -4.39
CA ASN A 31 -2.00 33.27 -4.32
C ASN A 31 -3.21 33.69 -3.48
N PHE A 32 -4.33 32.98 -3.60
CA PHE A 32 -5.49 33.18 -2.73
C PHE A 32 -5.11 33.05 -1.25
N ALA A 33 -4.43 31.96 -0.88
CA ALA A 33 -3.99 31.76 0.50
C ALA A 33 -3.05 32.88 1.01
N LEU A 34 -2.09 33.32 0.19
CA LEU A 34 -1.23 34.46 0.52
C LEU A 34 -2.03 35.75 0.70
N ALA A 35 -2.96 36.06 -0.20
CA ALA A 35 -3.78 37.26 -0.13
C ALA A 35 -4.64 37.25 1.14
N THR A 36 -5.30 36.13 1.44
CA THR A 36 -6.09 35.97 2.67
C THR A 36 -5.23 36.17 3.92
N GLN A 37 -4.01 35.66 3.93
CA GLN A 37 -3.10 35.82 5.06
C GLN A 37 -2.65 37.26 5.25
N GLN A 38 -2.28 37.94 4.17
CA GLN A 38 -1.86 39.34 4.20
C GLN A 38 -3.01 40.25 4.64
N GLU A 39 -4.22 40.01 4.16
CA GLU A 39 -5.41 40.77 4.56
C GLU A 39 -5.73 40.55 6.05
N ASN A 40 -5.65 39.31 6.53
CA ASN A 40 -5.86 38.98 7.93
C ASN A 40 -4.83 39.65 8.84
N TYR A 41 -3.56 39.67 8.42
CA TYR A 41 -2.50 40.36 9.15
C TYR A 41 -2.73 41.88 9.21
N LYS A 42 -3.14 42.50 8.09
CA LYS A 42 -3.51 43.94 8.06
C LYS A 42 -4.64 44.28 9.02
N LYS A 43 -5.56 43.34 9.27
CA LYS A 43 -6.66 43.47 10.23
C LYS A 43 -6.24 43.19 11.69
N GLY A 44 -4.95 42.98 11.96
CA GLY A 44 -4.43 42.64 13.29
C GLY A 44 -4.70 41.20 13.73
N GLY A 45 -5.10 40.32 12.80
CA GLY A 45 -5.41 38.93 13.11
C GLY A 45 -4.18 38.05 13.29
N LYS A 46 -4.31 37.00 14.11
CA LYS A 46 -3.29 35.95 14.27
C LYS A 46 -3.14 35.10 13.00
N PHE A 47 -2.01 34.40 12.88
CA PHE A 47 -1.72 33.53 11.74
C PHE A 47 -2.82 32.47 11.53
N LEU A 48 -3.45 32.46 10.34
CA LEU A 48 -4.46 31.46 9.99
C LEU A 48 -3.80 30.11 9.65
N ASN A 49 -4.33 29.04 10.22
CA ASN A 49 -3.88 27.69 9.87
C ASN A 49 -4.40 27.26 8.48
N ASP A 50 -3.82 26.20 7.93
CA ASP A 50 -4.21 25.63 6.64
C ASP A 50 -5.66 25.16 6.61
N GLY A 51 -6.22 24.73 7.75
CA GLY A 51 -7.62 24.33 7.89
C GLY A 51 -8.59 25.47 7.68
N GLU A 52 -8.34 26.64 8.27
CA GLU A 52 -9.17 27.84 8.17
C GLU A 52 -9.22 28.38 6.75
N ILE A 53 -8.06 28.50 6.09
CA ILE A 53 -7.99 28.96 4.70
C ILE A 53 -8.74 28.00 3.77
N ARG A 54 -8.69 26.69 4.04
CA ARG A 54 -9.48 25.69 3.28
C ARG A 54 -10.98 25.86 3.48
N LYS A 55 -11.45 26.16 4.69
CA LYS A 55 -12.88 26.43 4.96
C LYS A 55 -13.36 27.64 4.15
N ARG A 56 -12.60 28.74 4.20
CA ARG A 56 -12.87 29.94 3.39
C ARG A 56 -12.88 29.64 1.88
N LEU A 57 -11.93 28.85 1.39
CA LEU A 57 -11.93 28.42 -0.01
C LEU A 57 -13.17 27.58 -0.35
N THR A 58 -13.63 26.74 0.57
CA THR A 58 -14.80 25.87 0.35
C THR A 58 -16.08 26.69 0.26
N GLU A 59 -16.20 27.74 1.06
CA GLU A 59 -17.29 28.71 0.96
C GLU A 59 -17.20 29.50 -0.35
N LEU A 60 -16.01 29.97 -0.72
CA LEU A 60 -15.78 30.69 -1.96
C LEU A 60 -16.19 29.87 -3.20
N LYS A 61 -15.86 28.57 -3.22
CA LYS A 61 -16.21 27.64 -4.31
C LYS A 61 -17.72 27.46 -4.53
N LYS A 62 -18.58 27.87 -3.59
CA LYS A 62 -20.04 27.85 -3.76
C LYS A 62 -20.53 28.99 -4.65
N GLN A 63 -19.78 30.09 -4.75
CA GLN A 63 -20.12 31.22 -5.59
C GLN A 63 -19.97 30.84 -7.08
N LYS A 64 -20.88 31.33 -7.93
CA LYS A 64 -20.91 31.00 -9.37
C LYS A 64 -19.58 31.31 -10.07
N GLU A 65 -18.93 32.41 -9.70
CA GLU A 65 -17.63 32.85 -10.23
C GLU A 65 -16.48 31.85 -9.97
N TYR A 66 -16.50 31.12 -8.85
CA TYR A 66 -15.42 30.21 -8.44
C TYR A 66 -15.78 28.73 -8.57
N SER A 67 -16.99 28.42 -9.05
CA SER A 67 -17.50 27.07 -9.25
C SER A 67 -16.59 26.19 -10.12
N TRP A 68 -15.85 26.80 -11.07
CA TRP A 68 -14.91 26.12 -11.96
C TRP A 68 -13.77 25.40 -11.21
N LEU A 69 -13.45 25.80 -9.98
CA LEU A 69 -12.43 25.12 -9.15
C LEU A 69 -12.86 23.70 -8.75
N ASN A 70 -14.15 23.37 -8.83
CA ASN A 70 -14.66 22.03 -8.54
C ASN A 70 -14.39 21.03 -9.67
N ASN A 71 -14.02 21.51 -10.86
CA ASN A 71 -13.69 20.66 -12.02
C ASN A 71 -12.30 20.01 -11.92
N TYR A 72 -11.59 20.21 -10.81
CA TYR A 72 -10.22 19.76 -10.59
C TYR A 72 -10.11 19.03 -9.25
N SER A 73 -9.05 18.22 -9.09
CA SER A 73 -8.80 17.51 -7.83
C SER A 73 -8.65 18.50 -6.67
N ASN A 74 -9.36 18.22 -5.58
CA ASN A 74 -9.26 18.99 -4.35
C ASN A 74 -7.84 18.96 -3.74
N ASN A 75 -7.05 17.91 -4.01
CA ASN A 75 -5.69 17.81 -3.49
C ASN A 75 -4.75 18.85 -4.08
N ILE A 76 -4.97 19.28 -5.34
CA ILE A 76 -4.25 20.40 -5.95
C ILE A 76 -4.42 21.65 -5.08
N THR A 77 -5.66 22.00 -4.74
CA THR A 77 -5.97 23.17 -3.91
C THR A 77 -5.46 23.00 -2.47
N LYS A 78 -5.59 21.80 -1.90
CA LYS A 78 -5.17 21.48 -0.53
C LYS A 78 -3.66 21.67 -0.35
N GLN A 79 -2.85 21.14 -1.28
CA GLN A 79 -1.40 21.25 -1.21
C GLN A 79 -0.92 22.66 -1.53
N ALA A 80 -1.56 23.36 -2.48
CA ALA A 80 -1.22 24.76 -2.74
C ALA A 80 -1.41 25.67 -1.51
N ILE A 81 -2.48 25.48 -0.73
CA ILE A 81 -2.68 26.20 0.54
C ILE A 81 -1.59 25.79 1.55
N LYS A 82 -1.30 24.49 1.66
CA LYS A 82 -0.29 23.98 2.58
C LYS A 82 1.10 24.57 2.28
N ASP A 83 1.49 24.61 1.01
CA ASP A 83 2.74 25.23 0.54
C ASP A 83 2.80 26.71 0.93
N ALA A 84 1.70 27.46 0.78
CA ALA A 84 1.64 28.86 1.18
C ALA A 84 1.82 29.04 2.69
N CYS A 85 1.14 28.22 3.51
CA CYS A 85 1.32 28.23 4.96
C CYS A 85 2.75 27.84 5.38
N ILE A 86 3.35 26.84 4.73
CA ILE A 86 4.74 26.43 4.98
C ILE A 86 5.71 27.55 4.62
N ALA A 87 5.49 28.25 3.50
CA ALA A 87 6.33 29.38 3.11
C ALA A 87 6.34 30.48 4.18
N TYR A 88 5.18 30.78 4.77
CA TYR A 88 5.10 31.71 5.91
C TYR A 88 5.81 31.19 7.15
N LYS A 89 5.63 29.91 7.51
CA LYS A 89 6.32 29.30 8.66
C LYS A 89 7.83 29.41 8.50
N ASN A 90 8.35 29.04 7.33
CA ASN A 90 9.78 29.16 7.03
C ASN A 90 10.27 30.61 7.11
N PHE A 91 9.45 31.59 6.74
CA PHE A 91 9.76 33.01 6.90
C PHE A 91 9.83 33.41 8.38
N PHE A 92 8.85 33.05 9.19
CA PHE A 92 8.85 33.34 10.64
C PHE A 92 10.00 32.64 11.39
N GLU A 93 10.44 31.49 10.91
CA GLU A 93 11.59 30.76 11.45
C GLU A 93 12.94 31.24 10.90
N GLY A 94 12.96 32.27 10.03
CA GLY A 94 14.20 32.81 9.44
C GLY A 94 14.88 31.91 8.41
N ARG A 95 14.20 30.84 7.95
CA ARG A 95 14.72 29.88 6.96
C ARG A 95 14.52 30.33 5.50
N ALA A 96 13.61 31.27 5.27
CA ALA A 96 13.29 31.76 3.94
C ALA A 96 12.88 33.24 3.96
N ASN A 97 12.96 33.88 2.79
CA ASN A 97 12.44 35.23 2.60
C ASN A 97 10.90 35.27 2.59
N PHE A 98 10.34 36.47 2.72
CA PHE A 98 8.89 36.68 2.71
C PHE A 98 8.22 36.05 1.48
N PRO A 99 7.11 35.29 1.65
CA PRO A 99 6.42 34.64 0.55
C PRO A 99 5.88 35.64 -0.47
N LYS A 100 6.16 35.41 -1.76
CA LYS A 100 5.69 36.25 -2.87
C LYS A 100 4.58 35.57 -3.68
N PHE A 101 3.72 36.37 -4.31
CA PHE A 101 2.72 35.86 -5.25
C PHE A 101 3.37 35.19 -6.45
N LYS A 102 2.80 34.05 -6.88
CA LYS A 102 3.25 33.30 -8.05
C LYS A 102 2.73 33.94 -9.35
N SER A 103 3.65 34.25 -10.25
CA SER A 103 3.35 34.78 -11.60
C SER A 103 3.08 33.68 -12.62
N LYS A 104 2.08 33.85 -13.47
CA LYS A 104 1.78 32.88 -14.56
C LYS A 104 2.94 32.74 -15.56
N LYS A 105 3.70 33.82 -15.80
CA LYS A 105 4.82 33.83 -16.77
C LYS A 105 6.14 33.38 -16.16
N LYS A 106 6.42 33.79 -14.91
CA LYS A 106 7.74 33.57 -14.27
C LYS A 106 7.80 32.34 -13.37
N SER A 107 6.69 31.90 -12.79
CA SER A 107 6.71 30.74 -11.89
C SER A 107 6.69 29.43 -12.66
N LYS A 108 7.44 28.43 -12.17
CA LYS A 108 7.43 27.09 -12.73
C LYS A 108 6.02 26.47 -12.55
N PRO A 109 5.38 25.98 -13.63
CA PRO A 109 4.09 25.30 -13.52
C PRO A 109 4.28 23.95 -12.82
N SER A 110 3.63 23.78 -11.68
CA SER A 110 3.68 22.56 -10.87
C SER A 110 2.37 22.37 -10.11
N PHE A 111 1.97 21.14 -9.90
CA PHE A 111 0.83 20.77 -9.08
C PHE A 111 1.03 19.38 -8.48
N TYR A 112 0.26 19.07 -7.43
CA TYR A 112 0.23 17.74 -6.83
C TYR A 112 -0.96 16.95 -7.35
N GLN A 113 -0.74 15.69 -7.69
CA GLN A 113 -1.79 14.75 -8.08
C GLN A 113 -2.15 13.86 -6.89
N ASP A 114 -3.41 13.41 -6.84
CA ASP A 114 -3.82 12.38 -5.89
C ASP A 114 -3.02 11.09 -6.06
N THR A 115 -2.55 10.53 -4.94
CA THR A 115 -2.19 9.11 -4.89
C THR A 115 -3.50 8.32 -4.98
N ILE A 116 -3.87 7.90 -6.19
CA ILE A 116 -5.06 7.07 -6.39
C ILE A 116 -4.76 5.70 -5.77
N SER A 117 -5.31 5.46 -4.57
CA SER A 117 -5.48 4.09 -4.09
C SER A 117 -6.67 3.52 -4.85
N THR A 118 -6.44 2.46 -5.63
CA THR A 118 -7.53 1.73 -6.29
C THR A 118 -8.53 1.15 -5.30
N GLY A 119 -8.22 1.15 -3.99
CA GLY A 119 -9.05 0.58 -2.93
C GLY A 119 -9.22 -0.94 -3.04
N GLN A 120 -8.58 -1.55 -4.03
CA GLN A 120 -8.81 -2.94 -4.39
C GLN A 120 -8.17 -3.86 -3.38
N LYS A 121 -9.01 -4.53 -2.58
CA LYS A 121 -8.57 -5.46 -1.54
C LYS A 121 -8.86 -6.90 -1.96
N TYR A 122 -7.82 -7.73 -1.91
CA TYR A 122 -7.94 -9.16 -2.16
C TYR A 122 -8.29 -9.89 -0.86
N LYS A 123 -9.42 -10.62 -0.83
CA LYS A 123 -9.89 -11.35 0.36
C LYS A 123 -9.02 -12.57 0.67
N ASN A 124 -8.59 -12.74 1.92
CA ASN A 124 -7.78 -13.89 2.33
C ASN A 124 -8.46 -15.24 2.01
N ILE A 125 -7.87 -16.00 1.08
CA ILE A 125 -8.40 -17.30 0.60
C ILE A 125 -8.54 -18.33 1.73
N ASN A 126 -7.70 -18.27 2.77
CA ASN A 126 -7.74 -19.19 3.90
C ASN A 126 -8.98 -18.99 4.78
N LYS A 127 -9.67 -17.84 4.67
CA LYS A 127 -10.92 -17.59 5.39
C LYS A 127 -12.15 -18.17 4.69
N THR A 128 -12.04 -18.64 3.45
CA THR A 128 -13.16 -19.21 2.70
C THR A 128 -13.69 -20.50 3.31
N SER A 129 -15.00 -20.74 3.20
CA SER A 129 -15.67 -21.94 3.74
C SER A 129 -15.06 -23.24 3.16
N LYS A 130 -14.75 -23.24 1.87
CA LYS A 130 -14.10 -24.35 1.15
C LYS A 130 -12.75 -24.71 1.77
N VAL A 131 -11.86 -23.73 1.97
CA VAL A 131 -10.53 -23.98 2.55
C VAL A 131 -10.65 -24.43 4.01
N LYS A 132 -11.50 -23.76 4.81
CA LYS A 132 -11.76 -24.18 6.21
C LYS A 132 -12.26 -25.62 6.32
N LYS A 133 -13.17 -26.06 5.44
CA LYS A 133 -13.67 -27.45 5.40
C LYS A 133 -12.53 -28.43 5.08
N LEU A 134 -11.67 -28.11 4.12
CA LEU A 134 -10.52 -28.94 3.73
C LEU A 134 -9.46 -29.01 4.84
N GLU A 135 -9.17 -27.90 5.52
CA GLU A 135 -8.25 -27.87 6.67
C GLU A 135 -8.78 -28.70 7.85
N LYS A 136 -10.08 -28.61 8.16
CA LYS A 136 -10.71 -29.48 9.17
C LYS A 136 -10.56 -30.95 8.80
N ARG A 137 -10.78 -31.31 7.53
CA ARG A 137 -10.59 -32.68 7.04
C ARG A 137 -9.12 -33.12 7.14
N GLN A 138 -8.17 -32.28 6.76
CA GLN A 138 -6.74 -32.54 6.91
C GLN A 138 -6.38 -32.81 8.38
N LYS A 139 -6.86 -31.99 9.32
CA LYS A 139 -6.61 -32.16 10.76
C LYS A 139 -7.17 -33.50 11.26
N ARG A 140 -8.37 -33.88 10.83
CA ARG A 140 -8.97 -35.19 11.16
C ARG A 140 -8.12 -36.35 10.64
N LEU A 141 -7.65 -36.29 9.40
CA LEU A 141 -6.78 -37.32 8.81
C LEU A 141 -5.42 -37.40 9.53
N GLN A 142 -4.82 -36.26 9.88
CA GLN A 142 -3.57 -36.21 10.64
C GLN A 142 -3.73 -36.83 12.04
N LYS A 143 -4.84 -36.54 12.74
CA LYS A 143 -5.15 -37.18 14.03
C LYS A 143 -5.32 -38.69 13.90
N LYS A 144 -6.05 -39.17 12.88
CA LYS A 144 -6.21 -40.60 12.60
C LYS A 144 -4.87 -41.28 12.32
N LEU A 145 -4.03 -40.64 11.51
CA LEU A 145 -2.69 -41.13 11.18
C LEU A 145 -1.81 -41.22 12.44
N SER A 146 -1.77 -40.16 13.25
CA SER A 146 -1.01 -40.14 14.51
C SER A 146 -1.47 -41.24 15.46
N LYS A 147 -2.79 -41.39 15.69
CA LYS A 147 -3.32 -42.49 16.52
C LYS A 147 -2.93 -43.87 15.99
N LYS A 148 -2.92 -44.08 14.67
CA LYS A 148 -2.51 -45.35 14.08
C LYS A 148 -1.01 -45.61 14.27
N TYR A 149 -0.16 -44.59 14.19
CA TYR A 149 1.24 -44.72 14.52
C TYR A 149 1.44 -45.13 15.98
N GLU A 150 0.76 -44.46 16.91
CA GLU A 150 0.80 -44.81 18.34
C GLU A 150 0.40 -46.26 18.61
N LEU A 151 -0.71 -46.73 18.01
CA LEU A 151 -1.19 -48.11 18.18
C LEU A 151 -0.28 -49.19 17.55
N ASN A 152 0.61 -48.81 16.62
CA ASN A 152 1.55 -49.73 15.96
C ASN A 152 2.97 -49.56 16.49
N LYS A 153 3.13 -48.98 17.68
CA LYS A 153 4.39 -48.97 18.43
C LYS A 153 4.71 -50.39 18.90
N ILE A 154 5.90 -50.85 18.57
CA ILE A 154 6.48 -52.10 19.05
C ILE A 154 7.68 -51.71 19.91
N GLN A 155 7.72 -52.24 21.13
CA GLN A 155 8.86 -52.07 22.03
C GLN A 155 9.93 -53.11 21.67
N MET A 156 11.16 -52.65 21.47
CA MET A 156 12.33 -53.48 21.22
C MET A 156 13.03 -53.82 22.54
N ASN A 157 13.83 -54.90 22.53
CA ASN A 157 14.74 -55.21 23.63
C ASN A 157 15.72 -54.03 23.80
N GLY A 158 15.73 -53.41 24.98
CA GLY A 158 16.50 -52.19 25.26
C GLY A 158 15.67 -50.90 25.40
N GLY A 159 14.34 -50.95 25.32
CA GLY A 159 13.46 -49.80 25.61
C GLY A 159 13.22 -48.85 24.43
N GLU A 160 13.81 -49.11 23.27
CA GLU A 160 13.53 -48.36 22.04
C GLU A 160 12.17 -48.74 21.44
N TYR A 161 11.47 -47.76 20.85
CA TYR A 161 10.20 -47.97 20.17
C TYR A 161 10.36 -47.91 18.65
N ARG A 162 9.87 -48.94 17.94
CA ARG A 162 9.77 -48.96 16.47
C ARG A 162 8.33 -48.99 16.03
N TYR A 163 8.02 -48.30 14.93
CA TYR A 163 6.70 -48.32 14.34
C TYR A 163 6.61 -49.37 13.23
N ARG A 164 5.58 -50.24 13.28
CA ARG A 164 5.26 -51.14 12.17
C ARG A 164 4.39 -50.43 11.15
N LYS A 165 4.92 -50.24 9.94
CA LYS A 165 4.21 -49.54 8.86
C LYS A 165 3.28 -50.50 8.09
N THR A 166 2.00 -50.48 8.43
CA THR A 166 0.96 -51.26 7.74
C THR A 166 0.50 -50.61 6.43
N ASN A 167 -0.12 -51.38 5.52
CA ASN A 167 -0.72 -50.84 4.29
C ASN A 167 -1.81 -49.80 4.57
N ASN A 168 -2.51 -49.90 5.70
CA ASN A 168 -3.50 -48.91 6.14
C ASN A 168 -2.85 -47.57 6.52
N ILE A 169 -1.67 -47.59 7.16
CA ILE A 169 -0.89 -46.37 7.44
C ILE A 169 -0.42 -45.74 6.13
N LYS A 170 0.12 -46.52 5.19
CA LYS A 170 0.52 -46.03 3.85
C LYS A 170 -0.65 -45.35 3.13
N LYS A 171 -1.84 -45.97 3.15
CA LYS A 171 -3.08 -45.38 2.60
C LYS A 171 -3.44 -44.05 3.28
N LEU A 172 -3.37 -43.97 4.61
CA LEU A 172 -3.67 -42.73 5.35
C LEU A 172 -2.65 -41.62 5.07
N GLU A 173 -1.37 -41.93 4.99
CA GLU A 173 -0.32 -40.98 4.59
C GLU A 173 -0.60 -40.39 3.21
N PHE A 174 -0.89 -41.26 2.24
CA PHE A 174 -1.25 -40.83 0.89
C PHE A 174 -2.46 -39.88 0.90
N LEU A 175 -3.50 -40.18 1.69
CA LEU A 175 -4.66 -39.29 1.83
C LEU A 175 -4.32 -37.95 2.47
N VAL A 176 -3.45 -37.92 3.48
CA VAL A 176 -2.95 -36.67 4.09
C VAL A 176 -2.16 -35.85 3.07
N LEU A 177 -1.27 -36.48 2.31
CA LEU A 177 -0.48 -35.83 1.26
C LEU A 177 -1.35 -35.30 0.13
N LYS A 178 -2.34 -36.08 -0.34
CA LYS A 178 -3.33 -35.65 -1.34
C LYS A 178 -4.10 -34.43 -0.87
N MET A 179 -4.50 -34.40 0.41
CA MET A 179 -5.21 -33.25 1.00
C MET A 179 -4.31 -32.01 1.09
N ARG A 180 -3.06 -32.18 1.56
CA ARG A 180 -2.05 -31.11 1.60
C ARG A 180 -1.79 -30.52 0.21
N ARG A 181 -1.61 -31.38 -0.81
CA ARG A 181 -1.41 -30.96 -2.21
C ARG A 181 -2.62 -30.18 -2.72
N ARG A 182 -3.84 -30.64 -2.42
CA ARG A 182 -5.06 -29.93 -2.82
C ARG A 182 -5.14 -28.52 -2.20
N LEU A 183 -4.86 -28.38 -0.91
CA LEU A 183 -4.82 -27.07 -0.23
C LEU A 183 -3.72 -26.16 -0.81
N LYS A 184 -2.52 -26.71 -1.05
CA LYS A 184 -1.42 -25.99 -1.68
C LYS A 184 -1.81 -25.47 -3.07
N ASN A 185 -2.40 -26.31 -3.91
CA ASN A 185 -2.83 -25.94 -5.27
C ASN A 185 -3.91 -24.83 -5.25
N ILE A 186 -4.87 -24.89 -4.33
CA ILE A 186 -5.90 -23.84 -4.18
C ILE A 186 -5.23 -22.50 -3.85
N ARG A 187 -4.31 -22.48 -2.88
CA ARG A 187 -3.60 -21.27 -2.47
C ARG A 187 -2.68 -20.74 -3.58
N HIS A 188 -1.95 -21.63 -4.26
CA HIS A 188 -1.09 -21.26 -5.39
C HIS A 188 -1.90 -20.67 -6.55
N ASN A 189 -3.02 -21.29 -6.92
CA ASN A 189 -3.89 -20.77 -7.96
C ASN A 189 -4.44 -19.37 -7.62
N TYR A 190 -4.83 -19.16 -6.36
CA TYR A 190 -5.27 -17.85 -5.88
C TYR A 190 -4.18 -16.78 -6.02
N ILE A 191 -2.94 -17.09 -5.62
CA ILE A 191 -1.80 -16.18 -5.80
C ILE A 191 -1.53 -15.93 -7.29
N HIS A 192 -1.60 -16.95 -8.14
CA HIS A 192 -1.44 -16.76 -9.59
C HIS A 192 -2.50 -15.81 -10.16
N GLN A 193 -3.76 -15.93 -9.74
CA GLN A 193 -4.83 -15.05 -10.20
C GLN A 193 -4.60 -13.59 -9.79
N ILE A 194 -4.24 -13.35 -8.52
CA ILE A 194 -3.96 -11.98 -8.03
C ILE A 194 -2.75 -11.37 -8.73
N THR A 195 -1.65 -12.12 -8.79
CA THR A 195 -0.41 -11.60 -9.38
C THR A 195 -0.60 -11.35 -10.89
N ALA A 196 -1.40 -12.17 -11.57
CA ALA A 196 -1.77 -11.92 -12.97
C ALA A 196 -2.66 -10.67 -13.11
N SER A 197 -3.65 -10.47 -12.25
CA SER A 197 -4.52 -9.28 -12.34
C SER A 197 -3.75 -7.98 -12.08
N LEU A 198 -2.76 -8.00 -11.18
CA LEU A 198 -1.87 -6.86 -10.93
C LEU A 198 -0.97 -6.54 -12.12
N VAL A 199 -0.34 -7.56 -12.71
CA VAL A 199 0.56 -7.38 -13.85
C VAL A 199 -0.20 -6.99 -15.12
N LYS A 200 -1.44 -7.49 -15.29
CA LYS A 200 -2.33 -7.15 -16.41
C LYS A 200 -2.62 -5.65 -16.51
N ALA A 201 -2.57 -4.91 -15.40
CA ALA A 201 -2.72 -3.46 -15.38
C ALA A 201 -1.54 -2.71 -16.03
N LYS A 202 -0.46 -3.40 -16.41
CA LYS A 202 0.77 -2.86 -17.01
C LYS A 202 1.32 -1.62 -16.27
N PRO A 203 1.57 -1.71 -14.95
CA PRO A 203 2.25 -0.64 -14.24
C PRO A 203 3.70 -0.50 -14.73
N GLU A 204 4.25 0.72 -14.68
CA GLU A 204 5.67 0.97 -15.00
C GLU A 204 6.61 0.27 -14.01
N TYR A 205 6.24 0.27 -12.73
CA TYR A 205 6.97 -0.44 -11.69
C TYR A 205 6.02 -0.93 -10.60
N VAL A 206 6.44 -2.00 -9.91
CA VAL A 206 5.74 -2.55 -8.75
C VAL A 206 6.69 -2.49 -7.56
N VAL A 207 6.24 -1.85 -6.48
CA VAL A 207 6.97 -1.83 -5.20
C VAL A 207 6.29 -2.78 -4.23
N MET A 208 7.08 -3.67 -3.61
CA MET A 208 6.62 -4.57 -2.56
C MET A 208 7.45 -4.37 -1.29
N GLU A 209 6.80 -4.32 -0.14
CA GLU A 209 7.50 -4.27 1.15
C GLU A 209 8.29 -5.56 1.41
N LYS A 210 9.54 -5.41 1.87
CA LYS A 210 10.32 -6.54 2.35
C LYS A 210 9.86 -6.94 3.74
N LEU A 211 9.16 -8.08 3.83
CA LEU A 211 8.69 -8.64 5.10
C LEU A 211 9.71 -9.65 5.68
N ASN A 212 10.05 -9.54 6.97
CA ASN A 212 10.89 -10.52 7.68
C ASN A 212 10.10 -11.80 8.00
N THR A 213 9.79 -12.58 6.97
CA THR A 213 9.01 -13.81 7.10
C THR A 213 9.68 -14.84 8.02
N CYS A 214 11.01 -15.01 7.92
CA CYS A 214 11.77 -15.91 8.79
C CYS A 214 11.62 -15.56 10.28
N GLY A 215 11.72 -14.27 10.62
CA GLY A 215 11.50 -13.80 11.99
C GLY A 215 10.06 -14.04 12.46
N MET A 216 9.07 -13.74 11.61
CA MET A 216 7.66 -13.94 11.95
C MET A 216 7.30 -15.42 12.18
N LEU A 217 7.99 -16.34 11.50
CA LEU A 217 7.81 -17.78 11.67
C LEU A 217 8.30 -18.32 13.01
N LYS A 218 9.18 -17.59 13.73
CA LYS A 218 9.63 -17.98 15.07
C LYS A 218 8.50 -17.94 16.11
N ASN A 219 7.46 -17.14 15.87
CA ASN A 219 6.31 -17.06 16.77
C ASN A 219 5.43 -18.31 16.65
N LYS A 220 5.48 -19.22 17.64
CA LYS A 220 4.71 -20.47 17.63
C LYS A 220 3.19 -20.27 17.48
N ARG A 221 2.62 -19.18 17.99
CA ARG A 221 1.16 -18.90 17.93
C ARG A 221 0.71 -18.49 16.53
N LEU A 222 1.50 -17.66 15.84
CA LEU A 222 1.15 -17.10 14.53
C LEU A 222 1.82 -17.80 13.34
N SER A 223 2.87 -18.58 13.58
CA SER A 223 3.68 -19.23 12.54
C SER A 223 2.83 -19.96 11.51
N LYS A 224 1.82 -20.73 11.96
CA LYS A 224 0.93 -21.46 11.07
C LYS A 224 0.14 -20.55 10.14
N SER A 225 -0.52 -19.51 10.66
CA SER A 225 -1.33 -18.61 9.85
C SER A 225 -0.48 -17.83 8.84
N ILE A 226 0.76 -17.48 9.22
CA ILE A 226 1.76 -16.84 8.36
C ILE A 226 2.20 -17.78 7.23
N GLN A 227 2.54 -19.04 7.54
CA GLN A 227 2.92 -20.04 6.53
C GLN A 227 1.81 -20.23 5.48
N GLU A 228 0.55 -20.21 5.93
CA GLU A 228 -0.61 -20.41 5.06
C GLU A 228 -0.84 -19.22 4.09
N GLN A 229 -0.30 -18.03 4.36
CA GLN A 229 -0.36 -16.88 3.44
C GLN A 229 0.61 -16.98 2.26
N LEU A 230 1.65 -17.81 2.35
CA LEU A 230 2.63 -18.04 1.29
C LEU A 230 3.28 -16.75 0.75
N PHE A 231 3.69 -15.83 1.64
CA PHE A 231 4.31 -14.55 1.23
C PHE A 231 5.53 -14.71 0.31
N HIS A 232 6.35 -15.74 0.52
CA HIS A 232 7.47 -16.04 -0.35
C HIS A 232 7.03 -16.45 -1.77
N GLU A 233 5.98 -17.27 -1.87
CA GLU A 233 5.40 -17.67 -3.15
C GLU A 233 4.87 -16.45 -3.91
N PHE A 234 4.13 -15.58 -3.21
CA PHE A 234 3.63 -14.33 -3.79
C PHE A 234 4.77 -13.46 -4.34
N LYS A 235 5.85 -13.27 -3.57
CA LYS A 235 7.04 -12.54 -4.01
C LYS A 235 7.68 -13.19 -5.25
N ARG A 236 7.87 -14.52 -5.25
CA ARG A 236 8.44 -15.24 -6.38
C ARG A 236 7.58 -15.06 -7.64
N GLN A 237 6.26 -15.19 -7.50
CA GLN A 237 5.33 -15.07 -8.61
C GLN A 237 5.25 -13.66 -9.19
N MET A 238 5.21 -12.64 -8.33
CA MET A 238 5.30 -11.25 -8.77
C MET A 238 6.61 -10.97 -9.50
N GLY A 239 7.74 -11.40 -8.93
CA GLY A 239 9.06 -11.19 -9.52
C GLY A 239 9.16 -11.72 -10.95
N TYR A 240 8.81 -13.00 -11.17
CA TYR A 240 8.93 -13.56 -12.52
C TYR A 240 7.90 -12.96 -13.50
N LYS A 241 6.66 -12.68 -13.06
CA LYS A 241 5.65 -12.12 -13.96
C LYS A 241 5.93 -10.68 -14.35
N CYS A 242 6.48 -9.88 -13.42
CA CYS A 242 6.96 -8.55 -13.72
C CYS A 242 8.11 -8.62 -14.74
N ALA A 243 9.07 -9.51 -14.54
CA ALA A 243 10.16 -9.72 -15.49
C ALA A 243 9.66 -10.12 -16.90
N LEU A 244 8.67 -11.01 -16.99
CA LEU A 244 8.06 -11.41 -18.27
C LEU A 244 7.29 -10.29 -18.99
N ASN A 245 6.96 -9.20 -18.31
CA ASN A 245 6.19 -8.07 -18.87
C ASN A 245 7.03 -6.78 -18.91
N ASP A 246 8.35 -6.87 -18.74
CA ASP A 246 9.27 -5.73 -18.67
C ASP A 246 8.90 -4.69 -17.59
N ILE A 247 8.27 -5.15 -16.51
CA ILE A 247 7.88 -4.31 -15.37
C ILE A 247 8.98 -4.37 -14.32
N LYS A 248 9.41 -3.21 -13.85
CA LYS A 248 10.42 -3.11 -12.79
C LYS A 248 9.84 -3.52 -11.44
N PHE A 249 10.30 -4.62 -10.87
CA PHE A 249 9.93 -5.07 -9.53
C PHE A 249 10.94 -4.60 -8.48
N ILE A 250 10.50 -3.80 -7.51
CA ILE A 250 11.33 -3.17 -6.48
C ILE A 250 10.90 -3.68 -5.11
N LEU A 251 11.86 -4.10 -4.30
CA LEU A 251 11.64 -4.37 -2.89
C LEU A 251 11.96 -3.11 -2.07
N ALA A 252 10.97 -2.60 -1.36
CA ALA A 252 11.18 -1.51 -0.41
C ALA A 252 12.02 -2.01 0.77
N ASP A 253 12.82 -1.09 1.34
CA ASP A 253 13.67 -1.38 2.49
C ASP A 253 12.82 -1.75 3.72
N THR A 254 13.33 -2.66 4.56
CA THR A 254 12.65 -3.13 5.77
C THR A 254 12.41 -2.01 6.79
N PHE A 255 13.24 -0.97 6.78
CA PHE A 255 13.12 0.17 7.70
C PHE A 255 12.28 1.31 7.14
N TYR A 256 11.70 1.17 5.95
CA TYR A 256 10.82 2.18 5.38
C TYR A 256 9.47 2.20 6.13
N PRO A 257 9.07 3.33 6.76
CA PRO A 257 7.93 3.38 7.68
C PRO A 257 6.56 3.49 6.98
N SER A 258 6.34 2.76 5.88
CA SER A 258 5.13 2.84 5.04
C SER A 258 3.81 2.71 5.79
N SER A 259 3.72 1.78 6.74
CA SER A 259 2.52 1.50 7.54
C SER A 259 2.32 2.44 8.72
N LYS A 260 3.35 3.22 9.06
CA LYS A 260 3.37 4.16 10.19
C LYS A 260 3.26 5.61 9.74
N THR A 261 3.47 5.91 8.46
CA THR A 261 3.28 7.23 7.87
C THR A 261 1.84 7.40 7.37
N CYS A 262 1.16 8.45 7.82
CA CYS A 262 -0.15 8.80 7.28
C CYS A 262 0.01 9.23 5.81
N SER A 263 -0.84 8.76 4.89
CA SER A 263 -0.79 9.17 3.47
C SER A 263 -0.93 10.69 3.27
N SER A 264 -1.43 11.40 4.29
CA SER A 264 -1.61 12.85 4.27
C SER A 264 -0.43 13.65 4.84
N ARG A 265 0.54 13.04 5.55
CA ARG A 265 1.67 13.73 6.18
C ARG A 265 2.93 12.85 6.28
N GLU A 266 4.07 13.42 5.95
CA GLU A 266 5.41 12.81 6.08
C GLU A 266 5.92 12.69 7.53
N PHE A 267 5.04 12.55 8.53
CA PHE A 267 5.43 12.48 9.96
C PHE A 267 4.93 11.21 10.65
N LYS A 268 5.67 10.81 11.71
CA LYS A 268 5.50 9.59 12.51
C LYS A 268 4.17 9.57 13.28
N PRO A 269 3.63 8.38 13.62
CA PRO A 269 2.28 8.22 14.16
C PRO A 269 2.10 8.61 15.64
N SER A 270 3.15 9.08 16.33
CA SER A 270 3.07 9.50 17.74
C SER A 270 2.48 10.90 17.94
N GLU A 271 2.13 11.60 16.87
CA GLU A 271 1.50 12.93 16.88
C GLU A 271 0.03 12.87 16.39
N CYS A 272 -0.60 11.70 16.47
CA CYS A 272 -2.01 11.46 16.11
C CYS A 272 -2.91 11.38 17.35
#